data_AF-A0A2M7EIV0-F1
#
_entry.id   AF-A0A2M7EIV0-F1
#
_cell.length_a   1.000
_cell.length_b   1.000
_cell.length_c   1.000
_cell.angle_alpha   90.00
_cell.angle_beta   90.00
_cell.angle_gamma   90.00
#
_symmetry.space_group_name_H-M   'P 1'
#
loop_
_entity.id
_entity.type
_entity.pdbx_description
1 polymer ?
#
loop_
_entity_poly.entity_id
_entity_poly.type
_entity_poly.pdbx_seq_one_letter_code
_entity_poly.pdbx_strand_id
1 'polypeptide(L)'
;MGILDEIVSKKKERLGIAKSGAPLKSLKSRISDAKKPKDFGAAIKRGRDEKIKLIAEIKKASPSRGVIREDFDPINIASVYEKKQAGAISVLTEEDFFQGRLEFIPLIKNATTKPLLRKDFIFDEYQIYESRANEADAILLIAAILGKNQAEEYLRLAEELGLSVLFEVHDLKELETALSVNAEIIGINNRNLKTL
;
A
#
# COMPACT_ATOMS: atom_id res chain seq x y z
N MET A 1 24.03 3.32 3.82
CA MET A 1 22.81 3.05 3.04
C MET A 1 22.18 1.80 3.60
N GLY A 2 20.93 1.89 4.03
CA GLY A 2 20.15 0.73 4.48
C GLY A 2 19.38 0.11 3.31
N ILE A 3 18.78 -1.06 3.54
CA ILE A 3 17.95 -1.74 2.51
C ILE A 3 16.80 -0.84 1.99
N LEU A 4 16.26 0.04 2.84
CA LEU A 4 15.24 1.00 2.44
C LEU A 4 15.74 1.95 1.35
N ASP A 5 16.99 2.43 1.45
CA ASP A 5 17.57 3.35 0.46
C ASP A 5 17.72 2.65 -0.89
N GLU A 6 18.13 1.36 -0.88
CA GLU A 6 18.28 0.55 -2.08
C GLU A 6 16.94 0.29 -2.77
N ILE A 7 15.91 -0.06 -1.99
CA ILE A 7 14.55 -0.25 -2.50
C ILE A 7 14.04 1.04 -3.14
N VAL A 8 14.14 2.17 -2.44
CA VAL A 8 13.69 3.47 -2.96
C VAL A 8 14.47 3.86 -4.22
N SER A 9 15.79 3.60 -4.26
CA SER A 9 16.62 3.86 -5.44
C SER A 9 16.14 3.05 -6.64
N LYS A 10 15.92 1.74 -6.48
CA LYS A 10 15.40 0.88 -7.56
C LYS A 10 14.00 1.28 -7.99
N LYS A 11 13.15 1.64 -7.03
CA LYS A 11 11.78 2.09 -7.33
C LYS A 11 11.76 3.41 -8.11
N LYS A 12 12.75 4.31 -7.93
CA LYS A 12 12.89 5.52 -8.77
C LYS A 12 13.18 5.18 -10.23
N GLU A 13 14.04 4.18 -10.49
CA GLU A 13 14.29 3.68 -11.85
C GLU A 13 12.99 3.14 -12.48
N ARG A 14 12.25 2.30 -11.74
CA ARG A 14 10.95 1.75 -12.16
C ARG A 14 9.91 2.84 -12.43
N LEU A 15 9.85 3.86 -11.58
CA LEU A 15 8.93 4.98 -11.71
C LEU A 15 9.15 5.76 -13.02
N GLY A 16 10.40 5.95 -13.46
CA GLY A 16 10.69 6.60 -14.74
C GLY A 16 10.13 5.82 -15.93
N ILE A 17 10.22 4.49 -15.88
CA ILE A 17 9.67 3.59 -16.90
C ILE A 17 8.14 3.65 -16.88
N ALA A 18 7.53 3.57 -15.69
CA ALA A 18 6.07 3.63 -15.52
C ALA A 18 5.49 4.95 -16.06
N LYS A 19 6.08 6.09 -15.69
CA LYS A 19 5.68 7.42 -16.18
C LYS A 19 5.75 7.53 -17.71
N SER A 20 6.74 6.89 -18.32
CA SER A 20 6.90 6.86 -19.78
C SER A 20 5.87 5.96 -20.47
N GLY A 21 5.53 4.82 -19.87
CA GLY A 21 4.55 3.87 -20.41
C GLY A 21 3.09 4.31 -20.23
N ALA A 22 2.77 4.96 -19.11
CA ALA A 22 1.43 5.48 -18.83
C ALA A 22 1.53 6.90 -18.26
N PRO A 23 1.44 7.94 -19.10
CA PRO A 23 1.50 9.33 -18.63
C PRO A 23 0.40 9.64 -17.62
N LEU A 24 0.66 10.57 -16.69
CA LEU A 24 -0.28 10.93 -15.61
C LEU A 24 -1.70 11.28 -16.13
N LYS A 25 -1.79 11.95 -17.29
CA LYS A 25 -3.06 12.28 -17.94
C LYS A 25 -3.89 11.02 -18.26
N SER A 26 -3.23 9.95 -18.71
CA SER A 26 -3.88 8.65 -18.98
C SER A 26 -4.42 8.04 -17.69
N LEU A 27 -3.66 8.09 -16.60
CA LEU A 27 -4.13 7.61 -15.30
C LEU A 27 -5.35 8.40 -14.81
N LYS A 28 -5.32 9.74 -14.88
CA LYS A 28 -6.47 10.58 -14.52
C LYS A 28 -7.73 10.25 -15.31
N SER A 29 -7.59 9.98 -16.61
CA SER A 29 -8.72 9.55 -17.46
C SER A 29 -9.26 8.18 -17.07
N ARG A 30 -8.42 7.23 -16.63
CA ARG A 30 -8.89 5.93 -16.14
C ARG A 30 -9.64 6.04 -14.81
N ILE A 31 -9.28 7.02 -13.98
CA ILE A 31 -9.87 7.23 -12.66
C ILE A 31 -11.28 7.81 -12.76
N SER A 32 -11.58 8.65 -13.76
CA SER A 32 -12.91 9.27 -13.90
C SER A 32 -14.03 8.24 -14.10
N ASP A 33 -13.73 7.11 -14.73
CA ASP A 33 -14.69 6.03 -14.98
C ASP A 33 -14.63 4.93 -13.91
N ALA A 34 -13.70 5.02 -12.95
CA ALA A 34 -13.46 3.97 -11.98
C ALA A 34 -14.48 4.02 -10.82
N LYS A 35 -14.94 2.85 -10.38
CA LYS A 35 -15.77 2.71 -9.17
C LYS A 35 -15.09 3.33 -7.96
N LYS A 36 -15.88 3.88 -7.05
CA LYS A 36 -15.35 4.43 -5.79
C LYS A 36 -14.58 3.36 -5.00
N PRO A 37 -13.46 3.72 -4.36
CA PRO A 37 -12.78 2.85 -3.39
C PRO A 37 -13.75 2.35 -2.31
N LYS A 38 -13.53 1.12 -1.85
CA LYS A 38 -14.16 0.58 -0.65
C LYS A 38 -13.54 1.27 0.58
N ASP A 39 -14.34 1.44 1.62
CA ASP A 39 -13.88 2.04 2.86
C ASP A 39 -12.94 1.09 3.63
N PHE A 40 -11.64 1.25 3.43
CA PHE A 40 -10.61 0.45 4.11
C PHE A 40 -10.56 0.75 5.60
N GLY A 41 -10.70 2.02 6.00
CA GLY A 41 -10.71 2.44 7.41
C GLY A 41 -11.82 1.79 8.21
N ALA A 42 -13.06 1.81 7.70
CA ALA A 42 -14.19 1.15 8.33
C ALA A 42 -14.00 -0.37 8.43
N ALA A 43 -13.40 -1.01 7.41
CA ALA A 43 -13.20 -2.45 7.39
C ALA A 43 -12.20 -2.96 8.45
N ILE A 44 -11.24 -2.11 8.84
CA ILE A 44 -10.23 -2.45 9.86
C ILE A 44 -10.54 -1.85 11.24
N LYS A 45 -11.55 -0.98 11.34
CA LYS A 45 -12.01 -0.44 12.61
C LYS A 45 -12.64 -1.57 13.43
N ARG A 46 -12.15 -1.75 14.65
CA ARG A 46 -12.70 -2.75 15.57
C ARG A 46 -14.05 -2.30 16.09
N GLY A 47 -15.01 -3.22 16.17
CA GLY A 47 -16.21 -3.05 16.97
C GLY A 47 -15.92 -3.05 18.48
N ARG A 48 -16.93 -2.70 19.28
CA ARG A 48 -16.82 -2.64 20.76
C ARG A 48 -16.37 -3.97 21.38
N ASP A 49 -16.83 -5.09 20.82
CA ASP A 49 -16.60 -6.45 21.34
C ASP A 49 -15.51 -7.21 20.56
N GLU A 50 -14.92 -6.60 19.52
CA GLU A 50 -13.86 -7.22 18.72
C GLU A 50 -12.48 -6.91 19.29
N LYS A 51 -11.70 -7.96 19.56
CA LYS A 51 -10.34 -7.80 20.07
C LYS A 51 -9.35 -7.37 18.99
N ILE A 52 -9.47 -7.91 17.77
CA ILE A 52 -8.51 -7.72 16.68
C ILE A 52 -9.24 -7.69 15.32
N LYS A 53 -8.81 -6.79 14.43
CA LYS A 53 -9.09 -6.83 12.98
C LYS A 53 -7.81 -7.15 12.25
N LEU A 54 -7.87 -8.07 11.29
CA LEU A 54 -6.70 -8.53 10.54
C LEU A 54 -6.64 -7.86 9.16
N ILE A 55 -5.50 -7.24 8.86
CA ILE A 55 -5.09 -6.95 7.48
C ILE A 55 -4.19 -8.11 7.05
N ALA A 56 -4.66 -8.97 6.15
CA ALA A 56 -3.91 -10.14 5.70
C ALA A 56 -3.04 -9.78 4.48
N GLU A 57 -1.74 -10.09 4.51
CA GLU A 57 -0.80 -9.65 3.48
C GLU A 57 -0.47 -10.77 2.48
N ILE A 58 -0.66 -10.49 1.20
CA ILE A 58 -0.27 -11.33 0.07
C ILE A 58 1.15 -10.93 -0.34
N LYS A 59 2.12 -11.81 -0.07
CA LYS A 59 3.55 -11.56 -0.29
C LYS A 59 4.27 -12.81 -0.80
N LYS A 60 4.97 -12.69 -1.92
CA LYS A 60 5.74 -13.80 -2.53
C LYS A 60 7.13 -13.94 -1.92
N ALA A 61 7.86 -12.85 -1.80
CA ALA A 61 9.23 -12.82 -1.29
C ALA A 61 9.46 -11.67 -0.32
N SER A 62 10.63 -11.64 0.32
CA SER A 62 11.11 -10.48 1.07
C SER A 62 12.64 -10.49 1.17
N PRO A 63 13.31 -9.32 1.31
CA PRO A 63 14.77 -9.24 1.44
C PRO A 63 15.36 -10.19 2.47
N SER A 64 14.73 -10.30 3.64
CA SER A 64 15.25 -11.09 4.77
C SER A 64 14.98 -12.60 4.70
N ARG A 65 14.09 -13.06 3.82
CA ARG A 65 13.70 -14.49 3.74
C ARG A 65 13.74 -15.08 2.33
N GLY A 66 14.09 -14.31 1.31
CA GLY A 66 13.95 -14.74 -0.08
C GLY A 66 12.49 -15.06 -0.42
N VAL A 67 12.28 -16.09 -1.26
CA VAL A 67 10.93 -16.55 -1.61
C VAL A 67 10.28 -17.23 -0.40
N ILE A 68 9.15 -16.68 0.02
CA ILE A 68 8.32 -17.20 1.13
C ILE A 68 7.36 -18.27 0.60
N ARG A 69 6.89 -18.11 -0.63
CA ARG A 69 5.94 -19.01 -1.27
C ARG A 69 6.26 -19.19 -2.75
N GLU A 70 6.73 -20.38 -3.11
CA GLU A 70 7.05 -20.74 -4.49
C GLU A 70 5.80 -20.77 -5.37
N ASP A 71 4.82 -21.60 -4.98
CA ASP A 71 3.50 -21.68 -5.63
C ASP A 71 2.60 -20.51 -5.19
N PHE A 72 2.74 -19.41 -5.94
CA PHE A 72 2.16 -18.12 -5.62
C PHE A 72 0.98 -17.79 -6.53
N ASP A 73 -0.23 -18.09 -6.04
CA ASP A 73 -1.49 -17.69 -6.65
C ASP A 73 -2.18 -16.61 -5.78
N PRO A 74 -2.09 -15.32 -6.17
CA PRO A 74 -2.66 -14.24 -5.39
C PRO A 74 -4.20 -14.30 -5.28
N ILE A 75 -4.89 -14.84 -6.28
CA ILE A 75 -6.36 -14.93 -6.31
C ILE A 75 -6.83 -15.98 -5.31
N ASN A 76 -6.19 -17.16 -5.32
CA ASN A 76 -6.50 -18.22 -4.37
C ASN A 76 -6.16 -17.81 -2.93
N ILE A 77 -5.03 -17.12 -2.72
CA ILE A 77 -4.67 -16.60 -1.39
C ILE A 77 -5.70 -15.58 -0.90
N ALA A 78 -6.10 -14.62 -1.74
CA ALA A 78 -7.13 -13.64 -1.38
C ALA A 78 -8.47 -14.30 -1.02
N SER A 79 -8.88 -15.30 -1.80
CA SER A 79 -10.10 -16.08 -1.53
C SER A 79 -10.05 -16.78 -0.18
N VAL A 80 -8.89 -17.31 0.22
CA VAL A 80 -8.69 -17.89 1.55
C VAL A 80 -8.80 -16.83 2.65
N TYR A 81 -8.19 -15.66 2.48
CA TYR A 81 -8.27 -14.55 3.45
C TYR A 81 -9.70 -14.04 3.63
N GLU A 82 -10.48 -13.96 2.55
CA GLU A 82 -11.90 -13.61 2.64
C GLU A 82 -12.70 -14.65 3.41
N LYS A 83 -12.54 -15.95 3.09
CA LYS A 83 -13.19 -17.05 3.83
C LYS A 83 -12.83 -17.07 5.32
N LYS A 84 -11.62 -16.60 5.67
CA LYS A 84 -11.15 -16.45 7.05
C LYS A 84 -11.47 -15.09 7.66
N GLN A 85 -12.31 -14.30 7.00
CA GLN A 85 -12.86 -13.04 7.50
C GLN A 85 -11.79 -12.00 7.85
N ALA A 86 -10.71 -11.92 7.04
CA ALA A 86 -9.82 -10.77 7.10
C ALA A 86 -10.63 -9.46 6.94
N GLY A 87 -10.25 -8.41 7.66
CA GLY A 87 -10.86 -7.09 7.55
C GLY A 87 -10.51 -6.44 6.21
N ALA A 88 -9.23 -6.52 5.85
CA ALA A 88 -8.71 -6.04 4.58
C ALA A 88 -7.56 -6.92 4.09
N ILE A 89 -7.14 -6.71 2.84
CA ILE A 89 -6.02 -7.44 2.22
C ILE A 89 -4.94 -6.43 1.81
N SER A 90 -3.71 -6.68 2.25
CA SER A 90 -2.51 -5.96 1.80
C SER A 90 -1.89 -6.71 0.63
N VAL A 91 -1.61 -6.03 -0.47
CA VAL A 91 -1.03 -6.62 -1.67
C VAL A 91 0.33 -5.98 -1.92
N LEU A 92 1.41 -6.77 -1.85
CA LEU A 92 2.75 -6.28 -2.22
C LEU A 92 2.81 -6.06 -3.73
N THR A 93 3.16 -4.83 -4.12
CA THR A 93 3.33 -4.45 -5.53
C THR A 93 4.77 -4.07 -5.89
N GLU A 94 5.68 -4.07 -4.91
CA GLU A 94 7.10 -3.88 -5.14
C GLU A 94 7.71 -5.12 -5.81
N GLU A 95 8.38 -4.91 -6.94
CA GLU A 95 8.77 -5.94 -7.89
C GLU A 95 10.13 -6.55 -7.60
N ASP A 96 11.12 -5.74 -7.24
CA ASP A 96 12.54 -6.12 -7.28
C ASP A 96 12.94 -6.93 -6.03
N PHE A 97 12.35 -6.63 -4.87
CA PHE A 97 12.70 -7.22 -3.57
C PHE A 97 11.59 -8.11 -3.00
N PHE A 98 10.33 -7.82 -3.31
CA PHE A 98 9.17 -8.57 -2.83
C PHE A 98 8.54 -9.48 -3.90
N GLN A 99 8.97 -9.36 -5.16
CA GLN A 99 8.39 -10.07 -6.32
C GLN A 99 6.87 -9.87 -6.44
N GLY A 100 6.41 -8.70 -6.00
CA GLY A 100 5.06 -8.20 -6.18
C GLY A 100 4.84 -7.66 -7.59
N ARG A 101 3.59 -7.35 -7.89
CA ARG A 101 3.18 -6.74 -9.16
C ARG A 101 1.94 -5.90 -8.93
N LEU A 102 1.88 -4.72 -9.54
CA LEU A 102 0.74 -3.83 -9.42
C LEU A 102 -0.54 -4.46 -9.98
N GLU A 103 -0.42 -5.27 -11.03
CA GLU A 103 -1.50 -5.98 -11.70
C GLU A 103 -2.20 -7.01 -10.80
N PHE A 104 -1.58 -7.41 -9.69
CA PHE A 104 -2.24 -8.27 -8.72
C PHE A 104 -3.45 -7.60 -8.07
N ILE A 105 -3.45 -6.27 -7.91
CA ILE A 105 -4.58 -5.55 -7.29
C ILE A 105 -5.88 -5.75 -8.07
N PRO A 106 -6.00 -5.38 -9.37
CA PRO A 106 -7.24 -5.56 -10.11
C PRO A 106 -7.62 -7.05 -10.25
N LEU A 107 -6.65 -7.96 -10.38
CA LEU A 107 -6.92 -9.40 -10.40
C LEU A 107 -7.57 -9.88 -9.09
N ILE A 108 -7.02 -9.49 -7.94
CA ILE A 108 -7.57 -9.81 -6.63
C ILE A 108 -8.92 -9.10 -6.43
N LYS A 109 -9.06 -7.86 -6.88
CA LYS A 109 -10.28 -7.04 -6.74
C LYS A 109 -11.51 -7.75 -7.29
N ASN A 110 -11.35 -8.46 -8.40
CA ASN A 110 -12.41 -9.25 -9.03
C ASN A 110 -12.78 -10.51 -8.25
N ALA A 111 -11.90 -10.98 -7.37
CA ALA A 111 -12.08 -12.21 -6.59
C ALA A 111 -12.46 -11.96 -5.12
N THR A 112 -12.48 -10.69 -4.66
CA THR A 112 -12.76 -10.39 -3.25
C THR A 112 -13.69 -9.20 -3.00
N THR A 113 -14.52 -9.34 -1.97
CA THR A 113 -15.31 -8.23 -1.44
C THR A 113 -14.52 -7.34 -0.47
N LYS A 114 -13.33 -7.76 -0.01
CA LYS A 114 -12.51 -6.98 0.93
C LYS A 114 -11.84 -5.76 0.27
N PRO A 115 -11.54 -4.70 1.04
CA PRO A 115 -10.73 -3.60 0.56
C PRO A 115 -9.26 -4.00 0.44
N LEU A 116 -8.59 -3.42 -0.55
CA LEU A 116 -7.21 -3.72 -0.93
C LEU A 116 -6.28 -2.53 -0.65
N LEU A 117 -5.26 -2.77 0.16
CA LEU A 117 -4.14 -1.86 0.38
C LEU A 117 -3.04 -2.18 -0.63
N ARG A 118 -2.61 -1.18 -1.41
CA ARG A 118 -1.34 -1.24 -2.14
C ARG A 118 -0.20 -1.09 -1.15
N LYS A 119 0.56 -2.15 -0.93
CA LYS A 119 1.77 -2.14 -0.12
C LYS A 119 2.98 -1.98 -1.03
N ASP A 120 3.48 -0.75 -1.08
CA ASP A 120 4.60 -0.33 -1.93
C ASP A 120 5.32 0.87 -1.29
N PHE A 121 6.43 1.28 -1.89
CA PHE A 121 7.22 2.43 -1.44
C PHE A 121 6.82 3.67 -2.23
N ILE A 122 5.85 4.44 -1.70
CA ILE A 122 5.28 5.61 -2.36
C ILE A 122 6.04 6.88 -1.96
N PHE A 123 6.62 7.58 -2.93
CA PHE A 123 7.35 8.83 -2.78
C PHE A 123 7.11 9.83 -3.91
N ASP A 124 6.16 9.54 -4.81
CA ASP A 124 5.78 10.39 -5.92
C ASP A 124 4.26 10.36 -6.12
N GLU A 125 3.64 11.51 -6.39
CA GLU A 125 2.19 11.62 -6.60
C GLU A 125 1.68 10.68 -7.70
N TYR A 126 2.51 10.40 -8.71
CA TYR A 126 2.17 9.47 -9.78
C TYR A 126 1.78 8.11 -9.23
N GLN A 127 2.48 7.62 -8.21
CA GLN A 127 2.20 6.32 -7.61
C GLN A 127 0.83 6.32 -6.91
N ILE A 128 0.36 7.46 -6.40
CA ILE A 128 -0.98 7.59 -5.79
C ILE A 128 -2.06 7.51 -6.87
N TYR A 129 -1.91 8.27 -7.96
CA TYR A 129 -2.79 8.16 -9.12
C TYR A 129 -2.77 6.76 -9.73
N GLU A 130 -1.60 6.16 -9.86
CA GLU A 130 -1.42 4.81 -10.37
C GLU A 130 -2.12 3.78 -9.47
N SER A 131 -2.05 3.92 -8.15
CA SER A 131 -2.76 3.07 -7.20
C SER A 131 -4.27 3.14 -7.43
N ARG A 132 -4.80 4.37 -7.55
CA ARG A 132 -6.23 4.59 -7.78
C ARG A 132 -6.69 4.04 -9.13
N ALA A 133 -5.90 4.25 -10.19
CA ALA A 133 -6.19 3.78 -11.54
C ALA A 133 -6.16 2.24 -11.66
N ASN A 134 -5.49 1.57 -10.73
CA ASN A 134 -5.44 0.10 -10.61
C ASN A 134 -6.30 -0.42 -9.45
N GLU A 135 -7.34 0.33 -9.08
CA GLU A 135 -8.41 -0.11 -8.18
C GLU A 135 -7.99 -0.41 -6.73
N ALA A 136 -6.85 0.13 -6.27
CA ALA A 136 -6.53 0.11 -4.84
C ALA A 136 -7.60 0.87 -4.04
N ASP A 137 -7.86 0.41 -2.81
CA ASP A 137 -8.74 1.10 -1.86
C ASP A 137 -7.97 1.94 -0.86
N ALA A 138 -6.73 1.52 -0.57
CA ALA A 138 -5.84 2.21 0.31
C ALA A 138 -4.40 2.17 -0.20
N ILE A 139 -3.58 3.09 0.29
CA ILE A 139 -2.14 3.14 0.03
C ILE A 139 -1.34 3.17 1.33
N LEU A 140 -0.08 2.76 1.24
CA LEU A 140 0.90 2.89 2.31
C LEU A 140 1.72 4.17 2.10
N LEU A 141 1.78 5.03 3.12
CA LEU A 141 2.76 6.10 3.20
C LEU A 141 3.71 5.79 4.37
N ILE A 142 5.01 5.95 4.17
CA ILE A 142 6.03 5.59 5.17
C ILE A 142 6.73 6.85 5.64
N ALA A 143 6.67 7.14 6.94
CA ALA A 143 7.28 8.33 7.53
C ALA A 143 8.79 8.43 7.28
N ALA A 144 9.49 7.29 7.28
CA ALA A 144 10.92 7.22 7.01
C ALA A 144 11.31 7.63 5.56
N ILE A 145 10.36 7.65 4.63
CA ILE A 145 10.59 7.99 3.21
C ILE A 145 10.19 9.44 2.92
N LEU A 146 9.17 9.94 3.60
CA LEU A 146 8.51 11.21 3.26
C LEU A 146 8.89 12.31 4.24
N GLY A 147 9.16 13.50 3.71
CA GLY A 147 9.16 14.72 4.53
C GLY A 147 7.74 15.09 4.97
N LYS A 148 7.62 15.86 6.07
CA LYS A 148 6.31 16.30 6.60
C LYS A 148 5.41 16.94 5.53
N ASN A 149 5.91 17.91 4.77
CA ASN A 149 5.12 18.62 3.76
C ASN A 149 4.62 17.66 2.67
N GLN A 150 5.47 16.74 2.22
CA GLN A 150 5.11 15.74 1.22
C GLN A 150 4.07 14.75 1.76
N ALA A 151 4.18 14.36 3.02
CA ALA A 151 3.18 13.54 3.69
C ALA A 151 1.82 14.25 3.76
N GLU A 152 1.77 15.55 4.09
CA GLU A 152 0.54 16.35 4.09
C GLU A 152 -0.08 16.44 2.69
N GLU A 153 0.73 16.73 1.67
CA GLU A 153 0.28 16.78 0.27
C GLU A 153 -0.29 15.43 -0.19
N TYR A 154 0.37 14.32 0.18
CA TYR A 154 -0.04 12.98 -0.25
C TYR A 154 -1.24 12.45 0.49
N LEU A 155 -1.43 12.83 1.76
CA LEU A 155 -2.67 12.55 2.49
C LEU A 155 -3.85 13.27 1.84
N ARG A 156 -3.71 14.56 1.51
CA ARG A 156 -4.75 15.32 0.79
C ARG A 156 -5.06 14.73 -0.58
N LEU A 157 -4.03 14.41 -1.36
CA LEU A 157 -4.22 13.80 -2.67
C LEU A 157 -4.91 12.42 -2.58
N ALA A 158 -4.56 11.61 -1.59
CA ALA A 158 -5.23 10.33 -1.35
C ALA A 158 -6.72 10.55 -1.01
N GLU A 159 -7.03 11.52 -0.15
CA GLU A 159 -8.41 11.90 0.19
C GLU A 159 -9.20 12.36 -1.05
N GLU A 160 -8.63 13.23 -1.88
CA GLU A 160 -9.24 13.70 -3.14
C GLU A 160 -9.56 12.53 -4.09
N LEU A 161 -8.73 11.50 -4.09
CA LEU A 161 -8.91 10.28 -4.91
C LEU A 161 -9.79 9.22 -4.23
N GLY A 162 -10.21 9.46 -2.99
CA GLY A 162 -11.02 8.56 -2.16
C GLY A 162 -10.25 7.37 -1.59
N LEU A 163 -8.92 7.40 -1.59
CA LEU A 163 -8.06 6.36 -1.05
C LEU A 163 -7.88 6.55 0.46
N SER A 164 -8.03 5.48 1.24
CA SER A 164 -7.55 5.51 2.63
C SER A 164 -6.02 5.44 2.67
N VAL A 165 -5.42 5.95 3.74
CA VAL A 165 -3.96 5.90 3.93
C VAL A 165 -3.63 5.15 5.21
N LEU A 166 -2.81 4.10 5.08
CA LEU A 166 -2.09 3.51 6.21
C LEU A 166 -0.74 4.22 6.33
N PHE A 167 -0.57 5.03 7.37
CA PHE A 167 0.65 5.81 7.62
C PHE A 167 1.59 5.03 8.54
N GLU A 168 2.66 4.47 7.99
CA GLU A 168 3.61 3.61 8.69
C GLU A 168 4.69 4.41 9.42
N VAL A 169 4.91 4.06 10.70
CA VAL A 169 5.90 4.66 11.60
C VAL A 169 6.72 3.58 12.32
N HIS A 170 7.96 3.92 12.66
CA HIS A 170 8.92 3.01 13.32
C HIS A 170 9.43 3.53 14.66
N ASP A 171 9.35 4.85 14.90
CA ASP A 171 9.79 5.47 16.14
C ASP A 171 8.88 6.63 16.57
N LEU A 172 9.19 7.21 17.73
CA LEU A 172 8.40 8.28 18.33
C LEU A 172 8.37 9.55 17.46
N LYS A 173 9.47 9.87 16.77
CA LYS A 173 9.56 11.07 15.92
C LYS A 173 8.73 10.92 14.65
N GLU A 174 8.72 9.73 14.07
CA GLU A 174 7.85 9.38 12.96
C GLU A 174 6.37 9.43 13.38
N LEU A 175 6.05 8.96 14.60
CA LEU A 175 4.70 9.07 15.17
C LEU A 175 4.27 10.53 15.37
N GLU A 176 5.14 11.38 15.92
CA GLU A 176 4.88 12.82 16.06
C GLU A 176 4.58 13.47 14.70
N THR A 177 5.32 13.07 13.65
CA THR A 177 5.06 13.53 12.28
C THR A 177 3.67 13.10 11.83
N ALA A 178 3.32 11.80 11.97
CA ALA A 178 2.02 11.26 11.59
C ALA A 178 0.85 11.97 12.30
N LEU A 179 0.99 12.27 13.59
CA LEU A 179 0.00 13.02 14.36
C LEU A 179 -0.10 14.47 13.88
N SER A 180 1.03 15.13 13.57
CA SER A 180 1.04 16.52 13.12
C SER A 180 0.39 16.74 11.76
N VAL A 181 0.35 15.70 10.91
CA VAL A 181 -0.30 15.71 9.60
C VAL A 181 -1.72 15.13 9.63
N ASN A 182 -2.24 14.83 10.83
CA ASN A 182 -3.57 14.24 11.06
C ASN A 182 -3.80 12.90 10.34
N ALA A 183 -2.80 12.02 10.29
CA ALA A 183 -2.98 10.68 9.74
C ALA A 183 -4.02 9.88 10.55
N GLU A 184 -5.10 9.43 9.89
CA GLU A 184 -6.21 8.73 10.56
C GLU A 184 -5.84 7.29 10.97
N ILE A 185 -5.14 6.56 10.09
CA ILE A 185 -4.74 5.18 10.31
C ILE A 185 -3.22 5.12 10.43
N ILE A 186 -2.72 4.93 11.64
CA ILE A 186 -1.28 4.85 11.93
C ILE A 186 -0.88 3.38 12.13
N GLY A 187 0.05 2.90 11.31
CA GLY A 187 0.63 1.57 11.39
C GLY A 187 1.98 1.59 12.10
N ILE A 188 2.09 0.92 13.25
CA ILE A 188 3.37 0.78 13.97
C ILE A 188 4.10 -0.46 13.45
N ASN A 189 5.22 -0.25 12.75
CA ASN A 189 6.02 -1.35 12.22
C ASN A 189 7.10 -1.76 13.23
N ASN A 190 6.94 -2.94 13.82
CA ASN A 190 7.87 -3.48 14.81
C ASN A 190 9.18 -4.04 14.22
N ARG A 191 9.38 -3.98 12.89
CA ARG A 191 10.65 -4.39 12.26
C ARG A 191 11.57 -3.19 12.10
N ASN A 192 12.83 -3.36 12.48
CA ASN A 192 13.84 -2.35 12.21
C ASN A 192 14.35 -2.49 10.77
N LEU A 193 14.03 -1.51 9.92
CA LEU A 193 14.48 -1.46 8.53
C LEU A 193 16.00 -1.26 8.38
N LYS A 194 16.72 -0.89 9.46
CA LYS A 194 18.18 -0.69 9.44
C LYS A 194 18.98 -1.96 9.73
N THR A 195 18.34 -3.01 10.25
CA THR A 195 19.01 -4.28 10.63
C THR A 195 18.48 -5.47 9.82
N LEU A 196 17.86 -5.20 8.67
CA LEU A 196 17.38 -6.21 7.73
C LEU A 196 18.52 -6.77 6.87
#